data_AF-A0A7X6TPM2-F1
#
_entry.id   AF-A0A7X6TPM2-F1
#
_cell.length_a   1.000
_cell.length_b   1.000
_cell.length_c   1.000
_cell.angle_alpha   90.00
_cell.angle_beta   90.00
_cell.angle_gamma   90.00
#
_symmetry.space_group_name_H-M   'P 1'
#
loop_
_entity.id
_entity.type
_entity.pdbx_description
1 polymer ?
#
loop_
_entity_poly.entity_id
_entity_poly.type
_entity_poly.pdbx_seq_one_letter_code
_entity_poly.pdbx_strand_id
1 'polypeptide(L)'
;MNKKTTIIIAFLFAAIGIILTGLFGEAASSSDYKMATYCEFNVETEEIKIREDGKKYMDMPQLAVGDSYSIYLNEYIRYDEEATLDISEIDVKLATNHPEAVTLRNVFILTFDATSKALPADLSVKITISTNDGSNLSDKLYIVNDPSDIPIEIDPDF
;
A
#
# COMPACT_ATOMS: atom_id res chain seq x y z
N MET A 1 3.37 65.48 -2.54
CA MET A 1 4.08 64.62 -1.56
C MET A 1 5.57 64.94 -1.63
N ASN A 2 6.20 65.30 -0.50
CA ASN A 2 7.64 65.60 -0.47
C ASN A 2 8.43 64.29 -0.58
N LYS A 3 9.45 64.23 -1.45
CA LYS A 3 10.27 63.03 -1.68
C LYS A 3 10.81 62.41 -0.38
N LYS A 4 11.07 63.25 0.64
CA LYS A 4 11.53 62.80 1.96
C LYS A 4 10.45 62.00 2.72
N THR A 5 9.18 62.37 2.58
CA THR A 5 8.05 61.69 3.24
C THR A 5 7.80 60.31 2.65
N THR A 6 7.96 60.14 1.34
CA THR A 6 7.80 58.84 0.66
C THR A 6 8.86 57.82 1.09
N ILE A 7 10.10 58.26 1.28
CA ILE A 7 11.20 57.37 1.69
C ILE A 7 10.99 56.89 3.14
N ILE A 8 10.58 57.77 4.04
CA ILE A 8 10.34 57.41 5.45
C ILE A 8 9.21 56.38 5.59
N ILE A 9 8.14 56.54 4.81
CA ILE A 9 7.01 55.59 4.81
C ILE A 9 7.46 54.22 4.27
N ALA A 10 8.27 54.18 3.21
CA ALA A 10 8.79 52.93 2.67
C ALA A 10 9.67 52.16 3.68
N PHE A 11 10.53 52.86 4.43
CA PHE A 11 11.34 52.23 5.47
C PHE A 11 10.51 51.71 6.65
N LEU A 12 9.41 52.40 7.01
CA LEU A 12 8.53 51.97 8.09
C LEU A 12 7.80 50.65 7.73
N PHE A 13 7.30 50.53 6.50
CA PHE A 13 6.68 49.28 6.03
C PHE A 13 7.66 48.11 5.92
N ALA A 14 8.90 48.37 5.49
CA ALA A 14 9.93 47.34 5.44
C ALA A 14 10.31 46.83 6.84
N ALA A 15 10.46 47.72 7.82
CA ALA A 15 10.77 47.35 9.20
C ALA A 15 9.62 46.56 9.85
N ILE A 16 8.38 46.96 9.63
CA ILE A 16 7.19 46.26 10.16
C ILE A 16 7.05 44.87 9.54
N GLY A 17 7.35 44.70 8.24
CA GLY A 17 7.34 43.38 7.58
C GLY A 17 8.37 42.39 8.15
N ILE A 18 9.57 42.87 8.49
CA ILE A 18 10.62 42.05 9.11
C ILE A 18 10.24 41.66 10.55
N ILE A 19 9.63 42.58 11.30
CA ILE A 19 9.20 42.31 12.67
C ILE A 19 8.01 41.34 12.70
N LEU A 20 7.06 41.47 11.76
CA LEU A 20 5.91 40.56 11.64
C LEU A 20 6.33 39.14 11.25
N THR A 21 7.28 38.98 10.33
CA THR A 21 7.83 37.66 9.96
C THR A 21 8.62 37.01 11.10
N GLY A 22 9.26 37.79 11.99
CA GLY A 22 9.95 37.28 13.18
C GLY A 22 9.05 36.97 14.39
N LEU A 23 7.87 37.60 14.50
CA LEU A 23 6.91 37.38 15.60
C LEU A 23 5.81 36.36 15.27
N PHE A 24 5.43 36.26 13.99
CA PHE A 24 4.38 35.35 13.49
C PHE A 24 4.91 34.25 12.56
N GLY A 25 6.23 34.20 12.35
CA GLY A 25 6.88 33.00 11.88
C GLY A 25 6.84 31.95 12.98
N GLU A 26 5.65 31.39 13.26
CA GLU A 26 5.59 29.99 13.64
C GLU A 26 6.46 29.29 12.60
N ALA A 27 7.60 28.75 13.05
CA ALA A 27 8.28 27.74 12.27
C ALA A 27 7.18 26.75 11.91
N ALA A 28 6.83 26.67 10.62
CA ALA A 28 5.98 25.61 10.14
C ALA A 28 6.60 24.36 10.74
N SER A 29 5.91 23.72 11.69
CA SER A 29 6.30 22.41 12.14
C SER A 29 6.11 21.56 10.91
N SER A 30 7.13 21.47 10.07
CA SER A 30 7.27 20.34 9.19
C SER A 30 7.30 19.18 10.18
N SER A 31 6.18 18.48 10.33
CA SER A 31 6.25 17.10 10.72
C SER A 31 7.28 16.52 9.77
N ASP A 32 8.46 16.17 10.27
CA ASP A 32 9.55 15.65 9.46
C ASP A 32 9.01 14.38 8.79
N TYR A 33 8.52 14.54 7.57
CA TYR A 33 7.87 13.48 6.84
C TYR A 33 8.94 12.43 6.56
N LYS A 34 8.72 11.23 7.11
CA LYS A 34 9.67 10.14 7.01
C LYS A 34 9.10 9.07 6.10
N MET A 35 9.77 8.89 4.96
CA MET A 35 9.40 7.88 3.97
C MET A 35 9.59 6.48 4.53
N ALA A 36 8.70 5.56 4.16
CA ALA A 36 8.88 4.15 4.47
C ALA A 36 10.14 3.58 3.78
N THR A 37 10.86 2.74 4.51
CA THR A 37 12.01 1.99 3.97
C THR A 37 11.66 0.57 3.56
N TYR A 38 10.57 0.02 4.09
CA TYR A 38 10.00 -1.27 3.71
C TYR A 38 8.47 -1.26 3.81
N CYS A 39 7.84 -2.00 2.91
CA CYS A 39 6.42 -2.32 2.89
C CYS A 39 6.29 -3.60 2.05
N GLU A 40 6.06 -4.72 2.72
CA GLU A 40 6.19 -6.04 2.10
C GLU A 40 5.30 -7.08 2.78
N PHE A 41 5.03 -8.18 2.09
CA PHE A 41 4.39 -9.34 2.71
C PHE A 41 5.32 -10.00 3.71
N ASN A 42 4.81 -10.23 4.92
CA ASN A 42 5.53 -10.74 6.06
C ASN A 42 5.73 -12.27 5.97
N VAL A 43 6.96 -12.65 5.64
CA VAL A 43 7.41 -14.05 5.53
C VAL A 43 7.73 -14.69 6.88
N GLU A 44 7.62 -13.95 7.99
CA GLU A 44 7.72 -14.50 9.34
C GLU A 44 6.42 -15.21 9.78
N THR A 45 5.34 -15.06 9.00
CA THR A 45 4.13 -15.85 9.18
C THR A 45 4.35 -17.28 8.68
N GLU A 46 3.83 -18.29 9.39
CA GLU A 46 3.95 -19.70 8.95
C GLU A 46 3.21 -19.97 7.62
N GLU A 47 2.31 -19.05 7.24
CA GLU A 47 1.49 -19.15 6.03
C GLU A 47 2.19 -18.66 4.76
N ILE A 48 3.12 -17.71 4.87
CA ILE A 48 3.84 -17.16 3.71
C ILE A 48 5.23 -17.79 3.59
N LYS A 49 5.45 -18.48 2.47
CA LYS A 49 6.68 -19.20 2.15
C LYS A 49 7.44 -18.48 1.04
N ILE A 50 8.77 -18.40 1.17
CA ILE A 50 9.66 -18.04 0.06
C ILE A 50 10.14 -19.31 -0.62
N ARG A 51 10.10 -19.38 -1.95
CA ARG A 51 10.61 -20.53 -2.73
C ARG A 51 11.99 -20.25 -3.32
N GLU A 52 12.55 -21.27 -3.98
CA GLU A 52 13.84 -21.19 -4.67
C GLU A 52 13.88 -20.08 -5.75
N ASP A 53 12.73 -19.73 -6.34
CA ASP A 53 12.61 -18.64 -7.31
C ASP A 53 12.53 -17.25 -6.67
N GLY A 54 12.59 -17.17 -5.33
CA GLY A 54 12.57 -15.94 -4.55
C GLY A 54 11.19 -15.30 -4.38
N LYS A 55 10.12 -15.89 -4.91
CA LYS A 55 8.76 -15.34 -4.76
C LYS A 55 8.11 -15.80 -3.46
N LYS A 56 7.18 -14.97 -2.97
CA LYS A 56 6.39 -15.21 -1.77
C LYS A 56 5.08 -15.90 -2.13
N TYR A 57 4.75 -16.96 -1.42
CA TYR A 57 3.59 -17.80 -1.69
C TYR A 57 2.79 -18.10 -0.43
N MET A 58 1.49 -18.26 -0.60
CA MET A 58 0.57 -18.82 0.38
C MET A 58 -0.23 -19.94 -0.29
N ASP A 59 -0.57 -20.97 0.48
CA ASP A 59 -1.32 -22.10 -0.07
C ASP A 59 -2.80 -21.70 -0.25
N MET A 60 -3.40 -22.11 -1.36
CA MET A 60 -4.82 -21.82 -1.61
C MET A 60 -5.72 -22.57 -0.61
N PRO A 61 -6.74 -21.89 -0.04
CA PRO A 61 -7.67 -22.53 0.88
C PRO A 61 -8.43 -23.67 0.19
N GLN A 62 -8.51 -24.82 0.86
CA GLN A 62 -9.27 -25.97 0.40
C GLN A 62 -10.72 -25.84 0.89
N LEU A 63 -11.65 -25.53 -0.03
CA LEU A 63 -13.05 -25.26 0.27
C LEU A 63 -13.97 -26.34 -0.29
N ALA A 64 -14.98 -26.74 0.49
CA ALA A 64 -16.07 -27.53 -0.05
C ALA A 64 -17.05 -26.64 -0.84
N VAL A 65 -17.84 -27.26 -1.72
CA VAL A 65 -18.91 -26.54 -2.41
C VAL A 65 -19.95 -26.08 -1.39
N GLY A 66 -20.28 -24.80 -1.41
CA GLY A 66 -21.15 -24.15 -0.42
C GLY A 66 -20.41 -23.23 0.55
N ASP A 67 -19.08 -23.29 0.59
CA ASP A 67 -18.26 -22.52 1.51
C ASP A 67 -17.68 -21.25 0.89
N SER A 68 -17.20 -20.36 1.76
CA SER A 68 -16.36 -19.21 1.39
C SER A 68 -15.31 -19.00 2.46
N TYR A 69 -14.17 -18.42 2.07
CA TYR A 69 -13.08 -18.13 2.99
C TYR A 69 -12.47 -16.77 2.68
N SER A 70 -12.16 -16.01 3.72
CA SER A 70 -11.59 -14.66 3.57
C SER A 70 -10.24 -14.57 4.28
N ILE A 71 -9.31 -13.90 3.60
CA ILE A 71 -7.98 -13.57 4.10
C ILE A 71 -7.93 -12.06 4.31
N TYR A 72 -7.49 -11.65 5.50
CA TYR A 72 -7.28 -10.25 5.85
C TYR A 72 -5.81 -9.89 5.55
N LEU A 73 -5.56 -9.39 4.34
CA LEU A 73 -4.21 -9.15 3.82
C LEU A 73 -3.37 -8.22 4.70
N ASN A 74 -3.99 -7.28 5.41
CA ASN A 74 -3.32 -6.38 6.34
C ASN A 74 -2.61 -7.11 7.50
N GLU A 75 -3.06 -8.32 7.87
CA GLU A 75 -2.40 -9.15 8.90
C GLU A 75 -1.08 -9.75 8.39
N TYR A 76 -0.90 -9.77 7.07
CA TYR A 76 0.27 -10.32 6.40
C TYR A 76 1.17 -9.24 5.81
N ILE A 77 0.87 -7.96 5.98
CA ILE A 77 1.70 -6.86 5.48
C ILE A 77 2.50 -6.30 6.64
N ARG A 78 3.82 -6.22 6.47
CA ARG A 78 4.74 -5.54 7.36
C ARG A 78 5.20 -4.25 6.67
N TYR A 79 5.12 -3.14 7.38
CA TYR A 79 5.58 -1.85 6.89
C TYR A 79 6.35 -1.09 7.97
N ASP A 80 7.11 -0.08 7.55
CA ASP A 80 7.95 0.75 8.42
C ASP A 80 7.09 1.58 9.39
N GLU A 81 6.89 1.07 10.60
CA GLU A 81 6.10 1.75 11.64
C GLU A 81 6.73 3.07 12.11
N GLU A 82 8.03 3.25 11.85
CA GLU A 82 8.76 4.47 12.17
C GLU A 82 8.66 5.51 11.05
N ALA A 83 8.01 5.18 9.94
CA ALA A 83 7.68 6.09 8.86
C ALA A 83 6.36 6.83 9.14
N THR A 84 6.11 7.91 8.41
CA THR A 84 4.80 8.58 8.40
C THR A 84 3.76 7.82 7.56
N LEU A 85 4.12 6.64 7.04
CA LEU A 85 3.26 5.80 6.21
C LEU A 85 2.03 5.33 6.99
N ASP A 86 0.85 5.73 6.53
CA ASP A 86 -0.42 5.20 7.03
C ASP A 86 -0.84 3.98 6.19
N ILE A 87 -1.53 3.02 6.80
CA ILE A 87 -2.06 1.84 6.08
C ILE A 87 -2.99 2.22 4.93
N SER A 88 -3.66 3.38 5.01
CA SER A 88 -4.49 3.96 3.94
C SER A 88 -3.70 4.42 2.72
N GLU A 89 -2.37 4.54 2.82
CA GLU A 89 -1.46 4.85 1.73
C GLU A 89 -0.90 3.59 1.05
N ILE A 90 -1.34 2.41 1.48
CA ILE A 90 -1.01 1.13 0.85
C ILE A 90 -2.13 0.74 -0.12
N ASP A 91 -1.81 0.75 -1.41
CA ASP A 91 -2.65 0.20 -2.46
C ASP A 91 -2.48 -1.31 -2.56
N VAL A 92 -3.58 -2.00 -2.83
CA VAL A 92 -3.60 -3.46 -3.06
C VAL A 92 -4.30 -3.74 -4.39
N LYS A 93 -3.66 -4.54 -5.23
CA LYS A 93 -4.18 -4.98 -6.53
C LYS A 93 -4.30 -6.49 -6.57
N LEU A 94 -5.45 -6.97 -7.04
CA LEU A 94 -5.73 -8.38 -7.30
C LEU A 94 -5.60 -8.65 -8.80
N ALA A 95 -4.87 -9.71 -9.14
CA ALA A 95 -4.87 -10.31 -10.47
C ALA A 95 -5.20 -11.81 -10.31
N THR A 96 -6.18 -12.31 -11.04
CA THR A 96 -6.61 -13.72 -11.02
C THR A 96 -7.04 -14.19 -12.41
N ASN A 97 -6.84 -15.46 -12.73
CA ASN A 97 -7.38 -16.10 -13.94
C ASN A 97 -8.84 -16.52 -13.80
N HIS A 98 -9.40 -16.49 -12.58
CA HIS A 98 -10.81 -16.76 -12.30
C HIS A 98 -11.41 -15.65 -11.41
N PRO A 99 -11.77 -14.50 -12.00
CA PRO A 99 -12.35 -13.37 -11.25
C PRO A 99 -13.71 -13.70 -10.63
N GLU A 100 -14.39 -14.75 -11.09
CA GLU A 100 -15.65 -15.20 -10.51
C GLU A 100 -15.47 -16.01 -9.22
N ALA A 101 -14.27 -16.49 -8.93
CA ALA A 101 -13.96 -17.32 -7.76
C ALA A 101 -13.27 -16.55 -6.63
N VAL A 102 -12.72 -15.35 -6.93
CA VAL A 102 -11.92 -14.57 -5.98
C VAL A 102 -12.26 -13.09 -6.12
N THR A 103 -12.51 -12.44 -4.98
CA THR A 103 -12.80 -11.00 -4.94
C THR A 103 -11.94 -10.29 -3.90
N LEU A 104 -11.53 -9.06 -4.19
CA LEU A 104 -10.87 -8.17 -3.23
C LEU A 104 -11.88 -7.10 -2.81
N ARG A 105 -12.17 -7.02 -1.51
CA ARG A 105 -13.10 -6.06 -0.90
C ARG A 105 -12.37 -5.20 0.12
N ASN A 106 -12.80 -3.94 0.26
CA ASN A 106 -12.26 -2.99 1.24
C ASN A 106 -10.71 -2.91 1.24
N VAL A 107 -10.10 -3.01 0.05
CA VAL A 107 -8.64 -3.00 -0.19
C VAL A 107 -7.89 -4.21 0.38
N PHE A 108 -8.25 -4.76 1.54
CA PHE A 108 -7.46 -5.80 2.22
C PHE A 108 -8.19 -7.13 2.45
N ILE A 109 -9.47 -7.27 2.10
CA ILE A 109 -10.21 -8.51 2.33
C ILE A 109 -10.28 -9.31 1.03
N LEU A 110 -9.45 -10.35 0.91
CA LEU A 110 -9.47 -11.27 -0.21
C LEU A 110 -10.39 -12.44 0.10
N THR A 111 -11.48 -12.60 -0.65
CA THR A 111 -12.45 -13.67 -0.44
C THR A 111 -12.40 -14.68 -1.59
N PHE A 112 -12.20 -15.95 -1.24
CA PHE A 112 -12.39 -17.12 -2.10
C PHE A 112 -13.81 -17.63 -1.96
N ASP A 113 -14.51 -17.78 -3.08
CA ASP A 113 -15.93 -18.15 -3.12
C ASP A 113 -16.12 -19.50 -3.82
N ALA A 114 -16.50 -20.51 -3.04
CA ALA A 114 -16.88 -21.84 -3.52
C ALA A 114 -18.38 -22.12 -3.32
N THR A 115 -19.20 -21.09 -3.09
CA THR A 115 -20.60 -21.25 -2.67
C THR A 115 -21.47 -21.90 -3.75
N SER A 116 -21.19 -21.64 -5.02
CA SER A 116 -21.95 -22.16 -6.17
C SER A 116 -21.26 -23.30 -6.93
N LYS A 117 -19.93 -23.36 -6.86
CA LYS A 117 -19.08 -24.36 -7.52
C LYS A 117 -17.76 -24.47 -6.76
N ALA A 118 -17.06 -25.60 -6.89
CA ALA A 118 -15.72 -25.74 -6.31
C ALA A 118 -14.74 -24.72 -6.90
N LEU A 119 -13.70 -24.37 -6.15
CA LEU A 119 -12.61 -23.54 -6.69
C LEU A 119 -11.97 -24.25 -7.91
N PRO A 120 -11.68 -23.53 -9.01
CA PRO A 120 -10.99 -24.10 -10.16
C PRO A 120 -9.64 -24.69 -9.78
N ALA A 121 -9.29 -25.83 -10.37
CA ALA A 121 -8.04 -26.53 -10.06
C ALA A 121 -6.80 -25.72 -10.47
N ASP A 122 -6.93 -24.92 -11.53
CA ASP A 122 -5.93 -24.02 -12.09
C ASP A 122 -6.02 -22.58 -11.55
N LEU A 123 -6.82 -22.34 -10.50
CA LEU A 123 -6.94 -21.02 -9.88
C LEU A 123 -5.58 -20.52 -9.38
N SER A 124 -5.19 -19.35 -9.88
CA SER A 124 -3.97 -18.64 -9.52
C SER A 124 -4.29 -17.19 -9.17
N VAL A 125 -3.83 -16.76 -8.00
CA VAL A 125 -4.04 -15.39 -7.52
C VAL A 125 -2.71 -14.71 -7.29
N LYS A 126 -2.57 -13.47 -7.75
CA LYS A 126 -1.46 -12.58 -7.47
C LYS A 126 -1.99 -11.32 -6.78
N ILE A 127 -1.51 -11.07 -5.58
CA ILE A 127 -1.72 -9.82 -4.86
C ILE A 127 -0.47 -8.97 -4.99
N THR A 128 -0.63 -7.71 -5.40
CA THR A 128 0.45 -6.73 -5.41
C THR A 128 0.11 -5.64 -4.42
N ILE A 129 1.05 -5.31 -3.53
CA ILE A 129 0.96 -4.12 -2.68
C ILE A 129 1.90 -3.04 -3.21
N SER A 130 1.51 -1.78 -3.04
CA SER A 130 2.36 -0.63 -3.36
C SER A 130 2.05 0.54 -2.45
N THR A 131 3.06 1.36 -2.15
CA THR A 131 2.91 2.56 -1.31
C THR A 131 2.73 3.81 -2.17
N ASN A 132 1.78 4.67 -1.78
CA ASN A 132 1.50 5.96 -2.42
C ASN A 132 2.04 7.18 -1.65
N ASP A 133 2.73 6.93 -0.54
CA ASP A 133 3.42 7.91 0.30
C ASP A 133 4.64 8.56 -0.43
N GLY A 134 5.00 8.03 -1.60
CA GLY A 134 6.10 8.47 -2.43
C GLY A 134 7.36 7.61 -2.30
N SER A 135 7.39 6.63 -1.38
CA SER A 135 8.51 5.68 -1.24
C SER A 135 8.59 4.72 -2.42
N ASN A 136 7.51 4.58 -3.20
CA ASN A 136 7.41 3.72 -4.39
C ASN A 136 7.78 2.25 -4.10
N LEU A 137 7.56 1.80 -2.86
CA LEU A 137 7.76 0.41 -2.48
C LEU A 137 6.65 -0.45 -3.09
N SER A 138 7.00 -1.68 -3.47
CA SER A 138 6.03 -2.66 -3.97
C SER A 138 6.50 -4.08 -3.70
N ASP A 139 5.54 -4.96 -3.40
CA ASP A 139 5.79 -6.38 -3.18
C ASP A 139 4.62 -7.23 -3.67
N LYS A 140 4.86 -8.54 -3.84
CA LYS A 140 3.90 -9.48 -4.45
C LYS A 140 3.76 -10.75 -3.62
N LEU A 141 2.52 -11.22 -3.48
CA LEU A 141 2.15 -12.50 -2.90
C LEU A 141 1.36 -13.32 -3.91
N TYR A 142 1.73 -14.59 -4.07
CA TYR A 142 1.05 -15.53 -4.95
C TYR A 142 0.27 -16.56 -4.10
N ILE A 143 -1.00 -16.79 -4.42
CA ILE A 143 -1.83 -17.82 -3.77
C ILE A 143 -2.20 -18.86 -4.82
N VAL A 144 -1.73 -20.10 -4.62
CA VAL A 144 -1.78 -21.18 -5.62
C VAL A 144 -2.10 -22.53 -4.96
N ASN A 145 -2.67 -23.45 -5.74
CA ASN A 145 -3.05 -24.78 -5.26
C ASN A 145 -1.84 -25.72 -5.14
N ASP A 146 -0.99 -25.77 -6.16
CA ASP A 146 0.30 -26.46 -6.11
C ASP A 146 1.45 -25.44 -6.17
N PRO A 147 2.39 -25.50 -5.21
CA PRO A 147 3.63 -24.76 -5.27
C PRO A 147 4.49 -24.90 -6.53
N SER A 148 4.32 -26.00 -7.23
CA SER A 148 5.04 -26.36 -8.43
C SER A 148 4.44 -25.69 -9.67
N ASP A 149 3.19 -25.22 -9.57
CA ASP A 149 2.53 -24.51 -10.65
C ASP A 149 3.14 -23.11 -10.79
N ILE A 150 3.66 -22.85 -11.98
CA ILE A 150 4.22 -21.55 -12.34
C ILE A 150 3.07 -20.55 -12.26
N PRO A 151 3.12 -19.54 -11.37
CA PRO A 151 2.08 -18.54 -11.33
C PRO A 151 2.03 -17.85 -12.68
N ILE A 152 0.86 -17.88 -13.32
CA ILE A 152 0.60 -17.13 -14.55
C ILE A 152 1.02 -15.68 -14.27
N GLU A 153 1.86 -15.10 -15.14
CA GLU A 153 2.02 -13.65 -15.14
C GLU A 153 0.70 -13.05 -15.60
N ILE A 154 -0.19 -12.82 -14.64
CA ILE A 154 -1.47 -12.19 -14.92
C ILE A 154 -1.17 -10.72 -15.15
N ASP A 155 -1.26 -10.30 -16.40
CA ASP A 155 -1.11 -8.90 -16.81
C ASP A 155 -2.23 -8.08 -16.14
N PRO A 156 -1.90 -7.04 -15.35
CA PRO A 156 -2.89 -6.23 -14.64
C PRO A 156 -3.83 -5.42 -15.55
N ASP A 157 -3.62 -5.41 -16.87
CA ASP A 157 -4.38 -4.61 -17.84
C ASP A 157 -5.55 -5.35 -18.54
N PHE A 158 -6.04 -6.47 -17.99
CA PHE A 158 -7.24 -7.19 -18.50
C PHE A 158 -8.48 -7.03 -17.62
#